data_AF-A0A8H2X6D3-F1
#
_entry.id   AF-A0A8H2X6D3-F1
#
_cell.length_a   1.000
_cell.length_b   1.000
_cell.length_c   1.000
_cell.angle_alpha   90.00
_cell.angle_beta   90.00
_cell.angle_gamma   90.00
#
_symmetry.space_group_name_H-M   'P 1'
#
loop_
_entity.id
_entity.type
_entity.pdbx_description
1 polymer ?
#
loop_
_entity_poly.entity_id
_entity_poly.type
_entity_poly.pdbx_seq_one_letter_code
_entity_poly.pdbx_strand_id
1 'polypeptide(L)'
;MPRDRSRSRSRSPTPKISLKSLGVSEISESDYFQKNSEFRLWLREERGKYFDELSGERARHYFRKFVKAWNRGKLPKDLYNADAAVESARPASSQTSYRWSFADNGIKVNAAELRAAREAVSQATHDLDAPPATSTAPKRIQGPSLPSGRILGPSMPSASDLTLHQEDAVESARQERRAANKRARERLDDEDGGIGPKAVGREGMMEKKRARRDEDRAMRDRKEDGGLEVNESTLMGAGGSDSFQAAIARRDAARARWAEKKSTAGSGSGPSNERLEAMRAREAETMAMFQNMAKERFG
;
A
#
# COMPACT_ATOMS: atom_id res chain seq x y z
N MET A 1 11.05 -7.89 -59.23
CA MET A 1 10.37 -9.04 -58.60
C MET A 1 9.39 -8.51 -57.54
N PRO A 2 8.08 -8.47 -57.81
CA PRO A 2 7.11 -8.08 -56.78
C PRO A 2 6.88 -9.24 -55.81
N ARG A 3 6.96 -8.95 -54.51
CA ARG A 3 6.70 -9.90 -53.42
C ARG A 3 5.20 -10.12 -53.26
N ASP A 4 4.72 -11.26 -53.73
CA ASP A 4 3.36 -11.74 -53.49
C ASP A 4 3.18 -12.04 -51.99
N ARG A 5 2.35 -11.25 -51.30
CA ARG A 5 1.96 -11.47 -49.90
C ARG A 5 0.67 -12.27 -49.90
N SER A 6 0.82 -13.59 -49.98
CA SER A 6 -0.27 -14.55 -49.78
C SER A 6 -0.87 -14.38 -48.38
N ARG A 7 -2.02 -13.71 -48.33
CA ARG A 7 -2.80 -13.48 -47.11
C ARG A 7 -3.54 -14.78 -46.80
N SER A 8 -2.92 -15.63 -45.99
CA SER A 8 -3.51 -16.87 -45.49
C SER A 8 -4.89 -16.61 -44.86
N ARG A 9 -5.94 -17.01 -45.58
CA ARG A 9 -7.35 -16.97 -45.16
C ARG A 9 -7.73 -18.36 -44.64
N SER A 10 -7.25 -18.70 -43.45
CA SER A 10 -7.70 -19.91 -42.75
C SER A 10 -7.96 -19.57 -41.29
N ARG A 11 -8.98 -18.74 -41.06
CA ARG A 11 -9.60 -18.58 -39.75
C ARG A 11 -11.09 -18.82 -39.93
N SER A 12 -11.52 -20.02 -39.54
CA SER A 12 -12.90 -20.49 -39.58
C SER A 12 -13.83 -19.41 -39.04
N PRO A 13 -14.99 -19.14 -39.69
CA PRO A 13 -15.96 -18.19 -39.15
C PRO A 13 -16.39 -18.62 -37.75
N THR A 14 -16.09 -17.80 -36.74
CA THR A 14 -16.62 -18.03 -35.40
C THR A 14 -18.15 -17.99 -35.47
N PRO A 15 -18.85 -18.86 -34.72
CA PRO A 15 -20.30 -18.90 -34.72
C PRO A 15 -20.84 -17.53 -34.31
N LYS A 16 -21.62 -16.90 -35.20
CA LYS A 16 -22.25 -15.61 -34.93
C LYS A 16 -23.45 -15.86 -34.03
N ILE A 17 -23.37 -15.42 -32.78
CA ILE A 17 -24.51 -15.48 -31.87
C ILE A 17 -25.39 -14.28 -32.20
N SER A 18 -26.64 -14.49 -32.63
CA SER A 18 -27.50 -13.38 -33.02
C SER A 18 -27.90 -12.56 -31.78
N LEU A 19 -27.68 -11.24 -31.78
CA LEU A 19 -28.00 -10.36 -30.65
C LEU A 19 -29.46 -10.45 -30.19
N LYS A 20 -30.37 -10.63 -31.15
CA LYS A 20 -31.79 -10.85 -30.88
C LYS A 20 -32.05 -12.11 -30.05
N SER A 21 -31.22 -13.14 -30.16
CA SER A 21 -31.33 -14.35 -29.34
C SER A 21 -30.88 -14.15 -27.89
N LEU A 22 -30.06 -13.13 -27.62
CA LEU A 22 -29.64 -12.77 -26.26
C LEU A 22 -30.51 -11.67 -25.64
N GLY A 23 -31.41 -11.04 -26.41
CA GLY A 23 -32.22 -9.92 -25.92
C GLY A 23 -31.42 -8.64 -25.65
N VAL A 24 -30.25 -8.51 -26.27
CA VAL A 24 -29.31 -7.41 -26.01
C VAL A 24 -29.40 -6.35 -27.10
N SER A 25 -29.50 -5.09 -26.69
CA SER A 25 -29.52 -3.93 -27.58
C SER A 25 -28.17 -3.71 -28.29
N GLU A 26 -28.24 -3.17 -29.50
CA GLU A 26 -27.06 -2.67 -30.20
C GLU A 26 -26.43 -1.52 -29.41
N ILE A 27 -25.11 -1.49 -29.36
CA ILE A 27 -24.35 -0.46 -28.64
C ILE A 27 -23.89 0.59 -29.64
N SER A 28 -23.83 1.83 -29.19
CA SER A 28 -23.31 2.99 -29.93
C SER A 28 -22.07 3.60 -29.26
N GLU A 29 -21.40 4.55 -29.91
CA GLU A 29 -20.21 5.22 -29.34
C GLU A 29 -20.53 6.04 -28.06
N SER A 30 -21.78 6.48 -27.87
CA SER A 30 -22.21 7.21 -26.66
C SER A 30 -22.32 6.33 -25.41
N ASP A 31 -22.45 5.03 -25.58
CA ASP A 31 -22.63 4.07 -24.47
C ASP A 31 -21.30 3.66 -23.82
N TYR A 32 -20.23 4.37 -24.14
CA TYR A 32 -18.88 4.15 -23.64
C TYR A 32 -18.83 3.98 -22.12
N PHE A 33 -19.56 4.82 -21.39
CA PHE A 33 -19.56 4.79 -19.93
C PHE A 33 -20.51 3.73 -19.36
N GLN A 34 -21.65 3.49 -20.01
CA GLN A 34 -22.61 2.47 -19.57
C GLN A 34 -22.07 1.06 -19.74
N LYS A 35 -21.25 0.84 -20.79
CA LYS A 35 -20.70 -0.46 -21.17
C LYS A 35 -19.22 -0.60 -20.87
N ASN A 36 -18.71 0.21 -19.94
CA ASN A 36 -17.31 0.22 -19.57
C ASN A 36 -16.87 -1.08 -18.89
N SER A 37 -17.74 -1.70 -18.08
CA SER A 37 -17.49 -3.01 -17.45
C SER A 37 -17.21 -4.10 -18.49
N GLU A 38 -18.09 -4.22 -19.47
CA GLU A 38 -18.03 -5.19 -20.55
C GLU A 38 -16.85 -4.89 -21.48
N PHE A 39 -16.60 -3.62 -21.75
CA PHE A 39 -15.47 -3.18 -22.55
C PHE A 39 -14.12 -3.51 -21.89
N ARG A 40 -13.99 -3.34 -20.57
CA ARG A 40 -12.78 -3.71 -19.81
C ARG A 40 -12.55 -5.22 -19.85
N LEU A 41 -13.61 -6.02 -19.69
CA LEU A 41 -13.52 -7.47 -19.78
C LEU A 41 -13.07 -7.91 -21.19
N TRP A 42 -13.67 -7.32 -22.22
CA TRP A 42 -13.31 -7.57 -23.62
C TRP A 42 -11.84 -7.21 -23.94
N LEU A 43 -11.34 -6.10 -23.41
CA LEU A 43 -9.93 -5.70 -23.57
C LEU A 43 -8.97 -6.73 -22.95
N ARG A 44 -9.35 -7.33 -21.82
CA ARG A 44 -8.53 -8.35 -21.17
C ARG A 44 -8.55 -9.66 -21.95
N GLU A 45 -9.73 -10.14 -22.33
CA GLU A 45 -9.89 -11.45 -22.96
C GLU A 45 -9.44 -11.48 -24.43
N GLU A 46 -9.87 -10.50 -25.25
CA GLU A 46 -9.55 -10.50 -26.68
C GLU A 46 -8.20 -9.83 -27.00
N ARG A 47 -7.78 -8.86 -26.16
CA ARG A 47 -6.57 -8.05 -26.43
C ARG A 47 -5.45 -8.24 -25.42
N GLY A 48 -5.69 -8.85 -24.26
CA GLY A 48 -4.68 -8.99 -23.21
C GLY A 48 -4.17 -7.65 -22.68
N LYS A 49 -5.00 -6.59 -22.72
CA LYS A 49 -4.61 -5.24 -22.29
C LYS A 49 -5.47 -4.76 -21.14
N TYR A 50 -4.88 -3.99 -20.24
CA TYR A 50 -5.60 -3.33 -19.16
C TYR A 50 -6.02 -1.93 -19.58
N PHE A 51 -7.17 -1.49 -19.08
CA PHE A 51 -7.68 -0.15 -19.36
C PHE A 51 -6.66 0.96 -19.02
N ASP A 52 -5.91 0.78 -17.93
CA ASP A 52 -4.98 1.79 -17.43
C ASP A 52 -3.72 1.95 -18.30
N GLU A 53 -3.43 0.97 -19.17
CA GLU A 53 -2.34 1.03 -20.14
C GLU A 53 -2.73 1.80 -21.42
N LEU A 54 -4.04 2.09 -21.58
CA LEU A 54 -4.57 2.77 -22.75
C LEU A 54 -4.76 4.27 -22.47
N SER A 55 -4.20 5.10 -23.34
CA SER A 55 -4.60 6.51 -23.41
C SER A 55 -6.07 6.63 -23.80
N GLY A 56 -6.75 7.69 -23.38
CA GLY A 56 -8.18 7.88 -23.64
C GLY A 56 -8.55 7.82 -25.13
N GLU A 57 -7.70 8.33 -26.01
CA GLU A 57 -7.92 8.26 -27.47
C GLU A 57 -7.81 6.82 -28.00
N ARG A 58 -6.83 6.04 -27.51
CA ARG A 58 -6.71 4.62 -27.83
C ARG A 58 -7.91 3.85 -27.28
N ALA A 59 -8.33 4.11 -26.04
CA ALA A 59 -9.48 3.47 -25.42
C ALA A 59 -10.75 3.66 -26.28
N ARG A 60 -11.03 4.89 -26.74
CA ARG A 60 -12.13 5.16 -27.69
C ARG A 60 -11.95 4.43 -29.02
N HIS A 61 -10.74 4.38 -29.57
CA HIS A 61 -10.47 3.60 -30.79
C HIS A 61 -10.78 2.11 -30.62
N TYR A 62 -10.42 1.52 -29.47
CA TYR A 62 -10.77 0.13 -29.16
C TYR A 62 -12.26 -0.04 -28.89
N PHE A 63 -12.93 0.94 -28.29
CA PHE A 63 -14.36 0.91 -28.10
C PHE A 63 -15.12 0.86 -29.43
N ARG A 64 -14.68 1.59 -30.45
CA ARG A 64 -15.25 1.50 -31.81
C ARG A 64 -15.11 0.11 -32.44
N LYS A 65 -14.04 -0.61 -32.09
CA LYS A 65 -13.85 -2.01 -32.49
C LYS A 65 -14.74 -2.94 -31.68
N PHE A 66 -14.88 -2.70 -30.38
CA PHE A 66 -15.79 -3.42 -29.49
C PHE A 66 -17.23 -3.30 -29.96
N VAL A 67 -17.73 -2.09 -30.23
CA VAL A 67 -19.08 -1.85 -30.78
C VAL A 67 -19.32 -2.66 -32.05
N LYS A 68 -18.35 -2.67 -32.98
CA LYS A 68 -18.47 -3.49 -34.21
C LYS A 68 -18.49 -4.99 -33.93
N ALA A 69 -17.76 -5.45 -32.93
CA ALA A 69 -17.70 -6.86 -32.57
C ALA A 69 -18.95 -7.30 -31.79
N TRP A 70 -19.44 -6.43 -30.90
CA TRP A 70 -20.68 -6.55 -30.14
C TRP A 70 -21.87 -6.63 -31.08
N ASN A 71 -22.04 -5.63 -31.96
CA ASN A 71 -23.13 -5.56 -32.93
C ASN A 71 -23.10 -6.71 -33.96
N ARG A 72 -21.96 -7.41 -34.10
CA ARG A 72 -21.82 -8.60 -34.95
C ARG A 72 -22.05 -9.92 -34.21
N GLY A 73 -22.25 -9.91 -32.90
CA GLY A 73 -22.49 -11.14 -32.15
C GLY A 73 -21.27 -12.05 -32.05
N LYS A 74 -20.06 -11.50 -32.16
CA LYS A 74 -18.82 -12.27 -32.21
C LYS A 74 -18.12 -12.44 -30.86
N LEU A 75 -18.65 -11.81 -29.82
CA LEU A 75 -18.10 -11.90 -28.49
C LEU A 75 -18.57 -13.19 -27.80
N PRO A 76 -17.79 -13.75 -26.87
CA PRO A 76 -18.27 -14.83 -26.00
C PRO A 76 -19.54 -14.41 -25.24
N LYS A 77 -20.42 -15.38 -24.99
CA LYS A 77 -21.71 -15.20 -24.30
C LYS A 77 -21.53 -14.54 -22.93
N ASP A 78 -20.42 -14.81 -22.27
CA ASP A 78 -20.09 -14.31 -20.94
C ASP A 78 -19.91 -12.78 -20.91
N LEU A 79 -19.51 -12.16 -22.03
CA LEU A 79 -19.40 -10.70 -22.15
C LEU A 79 -20.76 -10.02 -22.31
N TYR A 80 -21.76 -10.72 -22.84
CA TYR A 80 -23.12 -10.20 -23.02
C TYR A 80 -23.96 -10.32 -21.76
N ASN A 81 -23.69 -11.34 -20.95
CA ASN A 81 -24.31 -11.59 -19.66
C ASN A 81 -23.47 -11.07 -18.49
N ALA A 82 -22.42 -10.29 -18.77
CA ALA A 82 -21.60 -9.69 -17.73
C ALA A 82 -22.46 -8.66 -16.99
N ASP A 83 -23.19 -9.13 -15.97
CA ASP A 83 -23.81 -8.25 -15.01
C ASP A 83 -22.69 -7.38 -14.42
N ALA A 84 -22.92 -6.07 -14.38
CA ALA A 84 -22.03 -5.14 -13.68
C ALA A 84 -21.73 -5.60 -12.22
N ALA A 85 -22.59 -6.46 -11.66
CA ALA A 85 -22.41 -7.16 -10.40
C ALA A 85 -21.20 -8.13 -10.39
N VAL A 86 -20.91 -8.86 -11.47
CA VAL A 86 -19.81 -9.85 -11.50
C VAL A 86 -18.46 -9.17 -11.64
N GLU A 87 -18.36 -8.09 -12.43
CA GLU A 87 -17.13 -7.32 -12.54
C GLU A 87 -16.89 -6.44 -11.30
N SER A 88 -17.95 -5.94 -10.64
CA SER A 88 -17.80 -5.25 -9.35
C SER A 88 -17.51 -6.19 -8.18
N ALA A 89 -17.90 -7.46 -8.27
CA ALA A 89 -17.52 -8.50 -7.32
C ALA A 89 -16.05 -8.94 -7.47
N ARG A 90 -15.38 -8.59 -8.57
CA ARG A 90 -13.94 -8.85 -8.71
C ARG A 90 -13.14 -7.88 -7.84
N PRO A 91 -12.05 -8.36 -7.22
CA PRO A 91 -11.23 -7.50 -6.40
C PRO A 91 -10.65 -6.37 -7.25
N ALA A 92 -10.71 -5.14 -6.74
CA ALA A 92 -10.21 -3.94 -7.43
C ALA A 92 -8.74 -4.09 -7.86
N SER A 93 -7.96 -4.91 -7.14
CA SER A 93 -6.58 -5.26 -7.48
C SER A 93 -6.42 -6.05 -8.78
N SER A 94 -7.47 -6.72 -9.27
CA SER A 94 -7.49 -7.43 -10.55
C SER A 94 -7.97 -6.57 -11.72
N GLN A 95 -8.47 -5.36 -11.44
CA GLN A 95 -8.95 -4.44 -12.45
C GLN A 95 -7.80 -3.65 -13.11
N THR A 96 -6.71 -3.45 -12.38
CA THR A 96 -5.55 -2.68 -12.80
C THR A 96 -4.34 -3.60 -12.99
N SER A 97 -3.39 -3.21 -13.86
CA SER A 97 -2.13 -3.96 -14.02
C SER A 97 -1.19 -3.75 -12.83
N TYR A 98 -1.40 -2.68 -12.06
CA TYR A 98 -0.60 -2.36 -10.90
C TYR A 98 -1.00 -3.24 -9.71
N ARG A 99 -0.09 -4.15 -9.34
CA ARG A 99 -0.24 -4.93 -8.11
C ARG A 99 0.11 -4.03 -6.93
N TRP A 100 -0.89 -3.66 -6.14
CA TRP A 100 -0.62 -2.96 -4.90
C TRP A 100 0.03 -3.94 -3.92
N SER A 101 1.10 -3.50 -3.26
CA SER A 101 1.88 -4.33 -2.34
C SER A 101 1.06 -4.86 -1.15
N PHE A 102 -0.09 -4.27 -0.84
CA PHE A 102 -1.02 -4.79 0.17
C PHE A 102 -1.75 -6.07 -0.27
N ALA A 103 -1.93 -6.25 -1.58
CA ALA A 103 -2.59 -7.42 -2.16
C ALA A 103 -1.59 -8.53 -2.50
N ASP A 104 -0.32 -8.15 -2.72
CA ASP A 104 0.76 -9.07 -3.13
C ASP A 104 1.49 -9.68 -1.93
N ASN A 105 1.75 -8.87 -0.90
CA ASN A 105 2.16 -9.40 0.39
C ASN A 105 0.88 -9.89 1.04
N GLY A 106 0.68 -11.20 1.12
CA GLY A 106 -0.41 -11.83 1.86
C GLY A 106 -0.36 -11.46 3.35
N ILE A 107 -0.64 -10.20 3.68
CA ILE A 107 -1.04 -9.79 5.00
C ILE A 107 -2.24 -10.67 5.28
N LYS A 108 -2.12 -11.50 6.31
CA LYS A 108 -3.09 -12.50 6.73
C LYS A 108 -4.37 -11.85 7.28
N VAL A 109 -4.82 -10.73 6.72
CA VAL A 109 -6.19 -10.28 6.92
C VAL A 109 -7.03 -11.21 6.05
N ASN A 110 -7.84 -12.03 6.69
CA ASN A 110 -8.66 -12.98 5.97
C ASN A 110 -9.54 -12.20 4.99
N ALA A 111 -9.59 -12.61 3.71
CA ALA A 111 -10.44 -11.94 2.71
C ALA A 111 -11.92 -11.85 3.18
N ALA A 112 -12.33 -12.81 4.02
CA ALA A 112 -13.61 -12.81 4.71
C ALA A 112 -13.76 -11.68 5.75
N GLU A 113 -12.71 -11.35 6.52
CA GLU A 113 -12.72 -10.25 7.48
C GLU A 113 -12.82 -8.88 6.78
N LEU A 114 -12.07 -8.70 5.69
CA LEU A 114 -12.16 -7.48 4.88
C LEU A 114 -13.55 -7.33 4.23
N ARG A 115 -14.13 -8.45 3.79
CA ARG A 115 -15.49 -8.47 3.24
C ARG A 115 -16.53 -8.15 4.32
N ALA A 116 -16.42 -8.76 5.50
CA ALA A 116 -17.30 -8.50 6.63
C ALA A 116 -17.20 -7.05 7.11
N ALA A 117 -16.00 -6.48 7.18
CA ALA A 117 -15.80 -5.07 7.50
C ALA A 117 -16.45 -4.16 6.45
N ARG A 118 -16.33 -4.48 5.16
CA ARG A 118 -16.98 -3.73 4.08
C ARG A 118 -18.51 -3.84 4.14
N GLU A 119 -19.04 -5.03 4.41
CA GLU A 119 -20.47 -5.26 4.57
C GLU A 119 -21.02 -4.51 5.79
N ALA A 120 -20.31 -4.51 6.92
CA ALA A 120 -20.68 -3.74 8.11
C ALA A 120 -20.70 -2.22 7.85
N VAL A 121 -19.69 -1.69 7.16
CA VAL A 121 -19.67 -0.28 6.75
C VAL A 121 -20.84 0.02 5.81
N SER A 122 -21.08 -0.84 4.81
CA SER A 122 -22.18 -0.67 3.85
C SER A 122 -23.55 -0.71 4.53
N GLN A 123 -23.76 -1.59 5.50
CA GLN A 123 -24.98 -1.63 6.33
C GLN A 123 -25.12 -0.31 7.09
N ALA A 124 -24.07 0.08 7.82
CA ALA A 124 -24.06 1.32 8.61
C ALA A 124 -24.29 2.59 7.76
N THR A 125 -23.93 2.60 6.47
CA THR A 125 -24.17 3.75 5.57
C THR A 125 -25.46 3.66 4.75
N HIS A 126 -26.00 2.47 4.49
CA HIS A 126 -27.17 2.30 3.61
C HIS A 126 -28.48 2.02 4.36
N ASP A 127 -28.44 1.74 5.67
CA ASP A 127 -29.65 1.62 6.50
C ASP A 127 -30.38 2.96 6.72
N LEU A 128 -29.86 4.08 6.21
CA LEU A 128 -30.52 5.38 6.24
C LEU A 128 -31.54 5.60 5.11
N ASP A 129 -31.56 4.76 4.06
CA ASP A 129 -32.36 5.01 2.84
C ASP A 129 -33.20 3.82 2.36
N ALA A 130 -33.37 2.80 3.21
CA ALA A 130 -34.28 1.69 2.92
C ALA A 130 -35.75 2.13 3.14
N PRO A 131 -36.63 2.12 2.11
CA PRO A 131 -38.07 2.26 2.36
C PRO A 131 -38.51 1.11 3.27
N PRO A 132 -39.40 1.34 4.25
CA PRO A 132 -39.72 0.34 5.25
C PRO A 132 -40.38 -0.87 4.58
N ALA A 133 -39.58 -1.90 4.33
CA ALA A 133 -40.06 -3.19 3.87
C ALA A 133 -40.90 -3.78 5.00
N THR A 134 -42.21 -3.82 4.72
CA THR A 134 -43.27 -4.60 5.35
C THR A 134 -42.77 -5.80 6.16
N SER A 135 -42.44 -5.57 7.42
CA SER A 135 -42.34 -6.62 8.42
C SER A 135 -43.74 -6.84 8.98
N THR A 136 -44.23 -8.06 8.79
CA THR A 136 -45.49 -8.56 9.31
C THR A 136 -45.45 -8.56 10.84
N ALA A 137 -45.99 -7.50 11.46
CA ALA A 137 -46.34 -7.47 12.88
C ALA A 137 -47.88 -7.39 13.01
N PRO A 138 -48.49 -8.11 13.96
CA PRO A 138 -49.94 -8.31 13.98
C PRO A 138 -50.69 -7.04 14.35
N LYS A 139 -51.86 -6.87 13.69
CA LYS A 139 -52.84 -5.78 13.84
C LYS A 139 -52.94 -5.25 15.27
N ARG A 140 -52.64 -3.97 15.46
CA ARG A 140 -53.12 -3.19 16.60
C ARG A 140 -54.37 -2.41 16.20
N ILE A 141 -55.37 -2.51 17.07
CA ILE A 141 -56.74 -2.04 16.95
C ILE A 141 -56.79 -0.51 16.87
N GLN A 142 -57.69 -0.03 16.02
CA GLN A 142 -57.99 1.37 15.73
C GLN A 142 -58.61 2.05 16.97
N GLY A 143 -57.93 3.09 17.49
CA GLY A 143 -58.43 3.98 18.53
C GLY A 143 -57.68 5.32 18.45
N PRO A 144 -58.30 6.45 18.84
CA PRO A 144 -57.72 7.78 18.62
C PRO A 144 -56.46 7.97 19.47
N SER A 145 -55.37 8.43 18.85
CA SER A 145 -54.08 8.66 19.50
C SER A 145 -54.20 9.78 20.54
N LEU A 146 -53.92 9.48 21.81
CA LEU A 146 -53.54 10.52 22.77
C LEU A 146 -52.11 10.98 22.45
N PRO A 147 -51.78 12.28 22.59
CA PRO A 147 -50.43 12.77 22.37
C PRO A 147 -49.50 12.14 23.41
N SER A 148 -48.53 11.36 22.93
CA SER A 148 -47.51 10.72 23.76
C SER A 148 -46.81 11.77 24.62
N GLY A 149 -46.99 11.64 25.94
CA GLY A 149 -46.39 12.51 26.94
C GLY A 149 -44.88 12.64 26.72
N ARG A 150 -44.42 13.89 26.75
CA ARG A 150 -43.02 14.27 26.70
C ARG A 150 -42.33 13.63 27.91
N ILE A 151 -41.54 12.58 27.67
CA ILE A 151 -40.84 11.84 28.73
C ILE A 151 -39.74 12.78 29.24
N LEU A 152 -39.97 13.43 30.37
CA LEU A 152 -38.95 14.17 31.13
C LEU A 152 -38.03 13.14 31.81
N GLY A 153 -37.04 12.66 31.07
CA GLY A 153 -35.95 11.85 31.58
C GLY A 153 -34.72 12.05 30.68
N PRO A 154 -33.49 11.90 31.19
CA PRO A 154 -32.30 12.00 30.35
C PRO A 154 -32.44 11.03 29.17
N SER A 155 -32.50 11.61 27.97
CA SER A 155 -32.59 10.85 26.72
C SER A 155 -31.38 9.95 26.61
N MET A 156 -31.59 8.70 26.18
CA MET A 156 -30.48 7.88 25.71
C MET A 156 -29.74 8.66 24.60
N PRO A 157 -28.40 8.75 24.66
CA PRO A 157 -27.63 9.42 23.63
C PRO A 157 -27.90 8.79 22.27
N SER A 158 -27.98 9.63 21.24
CA SER A 158 -28.19 9.18 19.86
C SER A 158 -27.05 8.25 19.44
N ALA A 159 -27.29 7.40 18.43
CA ALA A 159 -26.22 6.58 17.85
C ALA A 159 -25.03 7.43 17.38
N SER A 160 -25.32 8.64 16.88
CA SER A 160 -24.30 9.66 16.54
C SER A 160 -23.48 10.12 17.75
N ASP A 161 -24.13 10.26 18.91
CA ASP A 161 -23.49 10.72 20.13
C ASP A 161 -22.64 9.61 20.74
N LEU A 162 -23.07 8.34 20.59
CA LEU A 162 -22.28 7.17 20.97
C LEU A 162 -21.02 7.03 20.10
N THR A 163 -21.12 7.26 18.78
CA THR A 163 -19.93 7.23 17.90
C THR A 163 -18.98 8.36 18.22
N LEU A 164 -19.50 9.57 18.44
CA LEU A 164 -18.68 10.73 18.80
C LEU A 164 -17.95 10.51 20.13
N HIS A 165 -18.63 9.95 21.14
CA HIS A 165 -17.99 9.60 22.41
C HIS A 165 -16.88 8.54 22.27
N GLN A 166 -17.05 7.57 21.37
CA GLN A 166 -16.02 6.56 21.11
C GLN A 166 -14.80 7.18 20.42
N GLU A 167 -15.02 8.05 19.44
CA GLU A 167 -13.95 8.75 18.73
C GLU A 167 -13.17 9.67 19.67
N ASP A 168 -13.86 10.46 20.50
CA ASP A 168 -13.27 11.33 21.52
C ASP A 168 -12.44 10.55 22.56
N ALA A 169 -12.92 9.37 22.96
CA ALA A 169 -12.18 8.49 23.89
C ALA A 169 -10.88 7.95 23.26
N VAL A 170 -10.91 7.58 21.98
CA VAL A 170 -9.72 7.12 21.26
C VAL A 170 -8.74 8.28 21.02
N GLU A 171 -9.26 9.46 20.66
CA GLU A 171 -8.43 10.62 20.43
C GLU A 171 -7.77 11.11 21.73
N SER A 172 -8.52 11.20 22.82
CA SER A 172 -7.99 11.57 24.14
C SER A 172 -6.94 10.58 24.64
N ALA A 173 -7.14 9.27 24.47
CA ALA A 173 -6.12 8.27 24.80
C ALA A 173 -4.84 8.45 23.96
N ARG A 174 -4.97 8.79 22.68
CA ARG A 174 -3.81 9.07 21.81
C ARG A 174 -3.09 10.34 22.22
N GLN A 175 -3.82 11.39 22.59
CA GLN A 175 -3.27 12.64 23.09
C GLN A 175 -2.57 12.43 24.44
N GLU A 176 -3.16 11.66 25.35
CA GLU A 176 -2.56 11.32 26.64
C GLU A 176 -1.28 10.52 26.47
N ARG A 177 -1.24 9.52 25.58
CA ARG A 177 0.01 8.79 25.27
C ARG A 177 1.10 9.71 24.71
N ARG A 178 0.74 10.67 23.84
CA ARG A 178 1.68 11.66 23.32
C ARG A 178 2.19 12.59 24.42
N ALA A 179 1.30 13.05 25.31
CA ALA A 179 1.65 13.89 26.44
C ALA A 179 2.52 13.14 27.47
N ALA A 180 2.21 11.88 27.75
CA ALA A 180 2.99 11.01 28.61
C ALA A 180 4.39 10.77 28.05
N ASN A 181 4.52 10.48 26.76
CA ASN A 181 5.83 10.35 26.11
C ASN A 181 6.62 11.67 26.13
N LYS A 182 5.96 12.82 25.94
CA LYS A 182 6.61 14.13 26.04
C LYS A 182 7.12 14.37 27.46
N ARG A 183 6.29 14.12 28.47
CA ARG A 183 6.65 14.25 29.89
C ARG A 183 7.77 13.30 30.29
N ALA A 184 7.75 12.05 29.79
CA ALA A 184 8.81 11.08 30.04
C ALA A 184 10.14 11.52 29.40
N ARG A 185 10.09 12.09 28.19
CA ARG A 185 11.27 12.64 27.53
C ARG A 185 11.83 13.86 28.25
N GLU A 186 10.95 14.77 28.69
CA GLU A 186 11.34 15.97 29.44
C GLU A 186 11.99 15.58 30.78
N ARG A 187 11.40 14.64 31.53
CA ARG A 187 12.02 14.07 32.74
C ARG A 187 13.40 13.47 32.47
N LEU A 188 13.56 12.75 31.37
CA LEU A 188 14.86 12.18 31.00
C LEU A 188 15.87 13.27 30.65
N ASP A 189 15.47 14.30 29.88
CA ASP A 189 16.32 15.44 29.55
C ASP A 189 16.69 16.27 30.81
N ASP A 190 15.81 16.33 31.84
CA ASP A 190 16.06 16.98 33.13
C ASP A 190 16.98 16.15 34.05
N GLU A 191 16.76 14.83 34.12
CA GLU A 191 17.56 13.86 34.88
C GLU A 191 19.00 13.73 34.34
N ASP A 192 19.17 13.85 33.02
CA ASP A 192 20.48 13.87 32.34
C ASP A 192 21.27 15.19 32.57
N GLY A 193 20.77 16.08 33.43
CA GLY A 193 21.49 17.27 33.89
C GLY A 193 21.50 18.38 32.85
N GLY A 194 20.43 19.17 32.81
CA GLY A 194 20.31 20.37 31.99
C GLY A 194 21.33 21.48 32.32
N ILE A 195 22.61 21.28 32.02
CA ILE A 195 23.64 22.32 32.04
C ILE A 195 24.24 22.45 30.64
N GLY A 196 23.65 23.38 29.88
CA GLY A 196 24.28 24.02 28.72
C GLY A 196 23.87 23.47 27.35
N PRO A 197 24.03 24.29 26.28
CA PRO A 197 23.83 23.84 24.92
C PRO A 197 24.75 22.64 24.68
N LYS A 198 24.16 21.48 24.34
CA LYS A 198 24.87 20.26 23.97
C LYS A 198 26.07 20.65 23.11
N ALA A 199 27.29 20.27 23.49
CA ALA A 199 28.48 20.59 22.72
C ALA A 199 28.41 19.87 21.36
N VAL A 200 27.72 20.48 20.38
CA VAL A 200 27.56 19.95 19.03
C VAL A 200 28.86 20.18 18.25
N GLY A 201 29.94 19.54 18.69
CA GLY A 201 31.28 19.59 18.12
C GLY A 201 31.91 18.20 18.03
N ARG A 202 33.14 18.14 17.49
CA ARG A 202 33.94 16.90 17.39
C ARG A 202 34.13 16.23 18.76
N GLU A 203 34.19 17.02 19.82
CA GLU A 203 34.32 16.53 21.20
C GLU A 203 33.04 15.86 21.70
N GLY A 204 31.86 16.46 21.50
CA GLY A 204 30.58 15.83 21.85
C GLY A 204 30.28 14.56 21.04
N MET A 205 30.74 14.47 19.78
CA MET A 205 30.68 13.22 19.02
C MET A 205 31.62 12.13 19.56
N MET A 206 32.82 12.51 20.02
CA MET A 206 33.77 11.57 20.61
C MET A 206 33.33 11.12 22.00
N GLU A 207 32.72 12.01 22.78
CA GLU A 207 32.10 11.70 24.07
C GLU A 207 30.89 10.79 23.90
N LYS A 208 29.99 11.09 22.97
CA LYS A 208 28.88 10.18 22.62
C LYS A 208 29.38 8.81 22.15
N LYS A 209 30.51 8.75 21.44
CA LYS A 209 31.13 7.49 21.00
C LYS A 209 31.80 6.74 22.16
N ARG A 210 32.34 7.45 23.15
CA ARG A 210 32.88 6.87 24.39
C ARG A 210 31.74 6.36 25.27
N ALA A 211 30.74 7.19 25.56
CA ALA A 211 29.54 6.80 26.30
C ALA A 211 28.86 5.56 25.70
N ARG A 212 28.68 5.52 24.38
CA ARG A 212 28.13 4.33 23.70
C ARG A 212 29.04 3.10 23.85
N ARG A 213 30.36 3.28 23.76
CA ARG A 213 31.32 2.19 23.96
C ARG A 213 31.32 1.70 25.41
N ASP A 214 31.18 2.61 26.36
CA ASP A 214 31.15 2.31 27.79
C ASP A 214 29.81 1.67 28.18
N GLU A 215 28.70 2.06 27.54
CA GLU A 215 27.40 1.38 27.64
C GLU A 215 27.44 -0.02 27.02
N ASP A 216 28.02 -0.18 25.83
CA ASP A 216 28.23 -1.48 25.19
C ASP A 216 29.14 -2.38 26.04
N ARG A 217 30.17 -1.79 26.69
CA ARG A 217 31.04 -2.50 27.64
C ARG A 217 30.29 -2.86 28.91
N ALA A 218 29.55 -1.93 29.52
CA ALA A 218 28.76 -2.18 30.71
C ALA A 218 27.60 -3.16 30.47
N MET A 219 27.03 -3.23 29.27
CA MET A 219 26.05 -4.25 28.89
C MET A 219 26.74 -5.62 28.77
N ARG A 220 27.96 -5.66 28.22
CA ARG A 220 28.75 -6.89 28.14
C ARG A 220 29.14 -7.40 29.52
N ASP A 221 29.62 -6.53 30.38
CA ASP A 221 30.06 -6.86 31.74
C ASP A 221 28.86 -7.22 32.63
N ARG A 222 27.71 -6.50 32.52
CA ARG A 222 26.47 -6.90 33.21
C ARG A 222 25.93 -8.26 32.75
N LYS A 223 26.15 -8.63 31.49
CA LYS A 223 25.82 -9.97 30.98
C LYS A 223 26.74 -11.05 31.55
N GLU A 224 27.94 -10.69 31.98
CA GLU A 224 28.93 -11.58 32.58
C GLU A 224 28.70 -11.77 34.10
N ASP A 225 28.30 -10.71 34.81
CA ASP A 225 28.09 -10.71 36.28
C ASP A 225 26.66 -11.04 36.74
N GLY A 226 25.65 -10.80 35.89
CA GLY A 226 24.24 -11.01 36.22
C GLY A 226 23.59 -11.87 35.16
N GLY A 227 23.72 -13.19 35.29
CA GLY A 227 23.17 -14.20 34.39
C GLY A 227 21.69 -13.96 34.10
N LEU A 228 21.41 -13.23 33.02
CA LEU A 228 20.14 -13.33 32.32
C LEU A 228 20.16 -14.73 31.73
N GLU A 229 19.52 -15.68 32.42
CA GLU A 229 19.32 -17.06 31.97
C GLU A 229 18.45 -17.06 30.71
N VAL A 230 19.03 -16.62 29.59
CA VAL A 230 18.49 -16.88 28.27
C VAL A 230 18.70 -18.37 28.09
N ASN A 231 17.64 -19.12 28.40
CA ASN A 231 17.57 -20.56 28.26
C ASN A 231 18.30 -21.00 26.99
N GLU A 232 19.15 -22.01 27.10
CA GLU A 232 20.04 -22.44 26.02
C GLU A 232 19.27 -22.82 24.75
N SER A 233 17.98 -23.16 24.87
CA SER A 233 17.04 -23.32 23.75
C SER A 233 16.75 -22.03 22.97
N THR A 234 16.75 -20.86 23.60
CA THR A 234 16.60 -19.56 22.95
C THR A 234 17.93 -19.06 22.40
N LEU A 235 19.03 -19.33 23.12
CA LEU A 235 20.37 -18.91 22.72
C LEU A 235 20.92 -19.74 21.53
N MET A 236 20.71 -21.06 21.54
CA MET A 236 21.19 -21.99 20.51
C MET A 236 20.14 -22.31 19.45
N GLY A 237 18.94 -21.72 19.53
CA GLY A 237 17.85 -21.96 18.59
C GLY A 237 17.27 -23.36 18.78
N ALA A 238 16.11 -23.41 19.44
CA ALA A 238 15.46 -24.63 19.89
C ALA A 238 15.50 -25.74 18.81
N GLY A 239 15.98 -26.90 19.26
CA GLY A 239 16.30 -28.05 18.44
C GLY A 239 15.11 -28.58 17.63
N GLY A 240 15.35 -28.63 16.33
CA GLY A 240 14.53 -29.28 15.31
C GLY A 240 15.23 -29.04 13.96
N SER A 241 15.31 -30.04 13.09
CA SER A 241 16.00 -29.97 11.79
C SER A 241 15.64 -28.74 10.93
N ASP A 242 14.47 -28.17 11.18
CA ASP A 242 13.90 -27.03 10.44
C ASP A 242 14.35 -25.66 10.98
N SER A 243 14.83 -25.57 12.22
CA SER A 243 15.25 -24.29 12.81
C SER A 243 16.58 -23.79 12.24
N PHE A 244 17.46 -24.70 11.85
CA PHE A 244 18.74 -24.35 11.21
C PHE A 244 18.55 -23.84 9.78
N GLN A 245 17.71 -24.49 8.98
CA GLN A 245 17.37 -24.00 7.64
C GLN A 245 16.63 -22.66 7.71
N ALA A 246 15.71 -22.48 8.66
CA ALA A 246 15.05 -21.20 8.90
C ALA A 246 16.02 -20.11 9.36
N ALA A 247 17.04 -20.45 10.17
CA ALA A 247 18.08 -19.52 10.58
C ALA A 247 19.00 -19.10 9.42
N ILE A 248 19.37 -20.04 8.55
CA ILE A 248 20.11 -19.74 7.30
C ILE A 248 19.28 -18.83 6.40
N ALA A 249 18.00 -19.14 6.18
CA ALA A 249 17.12 -18.31 5.37
C ALA A 249 16.96 -16.89 5.95
N ARG A 250 16.86 -16.75 7.28
CA ARG A 250 16.83 -15.43 7.95
C ARG A 250 18.15 -14.68 7.78
N ARG A 251 19.29 -15.37 7.90
CA ARG A 251 20.63 -14.79 7.70
C ARG A 251 20.81 -14.33 6.26
N ASP A 252 20.40 -15.13 5.30
CA ASP A 252 20.57 -14.85 3.89
C ASP A 252 19.59 -13.76 3.43
N ALA A 253 18.36 -13.73 3.95
CA ALA A 253 17.43 -12.62 3.75
C ALA A 253 17.94 -11.31 4.37
N ALA A 254 18.55 -11.35 5.56
CA ALA A 254 19.16 -10.18 6.17
C ALA A 254 20.39 -9.68 5.37
N ARG A 255 21.21 -10.60 4.86
CA ARG A 255 22.34 -10.28 3.96
C ARG A 255 21.86 -9.71 2.64
N ALA A 256 20.79 -10.24 2.06
CA ALA A 256 20.20 -9.72 0.83
C ALA A 256 19.66 -8.29 1.02
N ARG A 257 18.93 -8.03 2.11
CA ARG A 257 18.46 -6.67 2.46
C ARG A 257 19.62 -5.69 2.68
N TRP A 258 20.70 -6.15 3.31
CA TRP A 258 21.87 -5.30 3.53
C TRP A 258 22.64 -5.05 2.21
N ALA A 259 22.75 -6.05 1.34
CA ALA A 259 23.34 -5.93 0.02
C ALA A 259 22.53 -5.01 -0.90
N GLU A 260 21.19 -5.10 -0.86
CA GLU A 260 20.27 -4.20 -1.57
C GLU A 260 20.36 -2.77 -1.03
N LYS A 261 20.43 -2.59 0.29
CA LYS A 261 20.67 -1.28 0.90
C LYS A 261 22.03 -0.71 0.51
N LYS A 262 23.05 -1.55 0.38
CA LYS A 262 24.40 -1.14 -0.04
C LYS A 262 24.49 -0.88 -1.55
N SER A 263 23.74 -1.60 -2.38
CA SER A 263 23.68 -1.35 -3.83
C SER A 263 22.88 -0.09 -4.14
N THR A 264 21.78 0.15 -3.43
CA THR A 264 20.99 1.39 -3.52
C THR A 264 21.76 2.59 -2.94
N ALA A 265 22.46 2.43 -1.81
CA ALA A 265 23.34 3.46 -1.27
C ALA A 265 24.65 3.64 -2.06
N GLY A 266 25.12 2.62 -2.78
CA GLY A 266 26.29 2.68 -3.67
C GLY A 266 25.96 3.26 -5.05
N SER A 267 24.73 3.09 -5.52
CA SER A 267 24.18 3.78 -6.70
C SER A 267 23.82 5.24 -6.39
N GLY A 268 23.56 5.56 -5.12
CA GLY A 268 23.45 6.91 -4.60
C GLY A 268 24.79 7.39 -4.03
N SER A 269 25.80 7.56 -4.89
CA SER A 269 26.91 8.45 -4.56
C SER A 269 26.31 9.79 -4.20
N GLY A 270 26.25 10.08 -2.89
CA GLY A 270 25.87 11.39 -2.40
C GLY A 270 26.79 12.47 -2.99
N PRO A 271 26.43 13.76 -2.80
CA PRO A 271 27.17 14.94 -3.27
C PRO A 271 28.58 15.11 -2.63
N SER A 272 29.18 14.03 -2.14
CA SER A 272 30.47 14.00 -1.44
C SER A 272 31.60 13.44 -2.29
N ASN A 273 31.38 12.50 -3.22
CA ASN A 273 32.50 11.95 -4.00
C ASN A 273 32.96 12.93 -5.09
N GLU A 274 32.01 13.52 -5.81
CA GLU A 274 32.26 14.55 -6.82
C GLU A 274 32.88 15.83 -6.20
N ARG A 275 32.48 16.17 -4.97
CA ARG A 275 33.06 17.29 -4.22
C ARG A 275 34.47 17.00 -3.69
N LEU A 276 34.76 15.75 -3.31
CA LEU A 276 36.10 15.31 -2.93
C LEU A 276 37.05 15.24 -4.14
N GLU A 277 36.54 14.79 -5.29
CA GLU A 277 37.28 14.80 -6.55
C GLU A 277 37.54 16.23 -7.03
N ALA A 278 36.57 17.14 -6.90
CA ALA A 278 36.76 18.55 -7.19
C ALA A 278 37.79 19.22 -6.25
N MET A 279 37.86 18.83 -4.97
CA MET A 279 38.90 19.30 -4.06
C MET A 279 40.28 18.76 -4.44
N ARG A 280 40.38 17.47 -4.77
CA ARG A 280 41.65 16.87 -5.22
C ARG A 280 42.15 17.45 -6.55
N ALA A 281 41.24 17.78 -7.47
CA ALA A 281 41.60 18.43 -8.72
C ALA A 281 42.20 19.83 -8.47
N ARG A 282 41.57 20.62 -7.60
CA ARG A 282 42.11 21.94 -7.19
C ARG A 282 43.45 21.83 -6.48
N GLU A 283 43.65 20.83 -5.62
CA GLU A 283 44.94 20.57 -4.96
C GLU A 283 46.02 20.11 -5.95
N ALA A 284 45.66 19.34 -6.98
CA ALA A 284 46.59 18.95 -8.03
C ALA A 284 47.01 20.14 -8.90
N GLU A 285 46.07 21.03 -9.24
CA GLU A 285 46.37 22.27 -9.97
C GLU A 285 47.29 23.20 -9.18
N THR A 286 47.04 23.39 -7.88
CA THR A 286 47.93 24.21 -7.04
C THR A 286 49.30 23.57 -6.89
N MET A 287 49.39 22.26 -6.69
CA MET A 287 50.68 21.55 -6.66
C MET A 287 51.42 21.66 -7.99
N ALA A 288 50.73 21.59 -9.14
CA ALA A 288 51.36 21.75 -10.45
C ALA A 288 51.92 23.17 -10.64
N MET A 289 51.19 24.21 -10.21
CA MET A 289 51.67 25.59 -10.22
C MET A 289 52.92 25.75 -9.33
N PHE A 290 52.92 25.17 -8.13
CA PHE A 290 54.09 25.18 -7.25
C PHE A 290 55.28 24.40 -7.82
N GLN A 291 55.04 23.25 -8.47
CA GLN A 291 56.10 22.49 -9.14
C GLN A 291 56.71 23.25 -10.32
N ASN A 292 55.91 23.99 -11.09
CA ASN A 292 56.42 24.81 -12.19
C ASN A 292 57.27 25.97 -11.67
N MET A 293 56.80 26.67 -10.64
CA MET A 293 57.56 27.77 -10.03
C MET A 293 58.85 27.27 -9.35
N ALA A 294 58.83 26.07 -8.76
CA ALA A 294 60.02 25.44 -8.20
C ALA A 294 61.04 25.04 -9.30
N LYS A 295 60.56 24.53 -10.44
CA LYS A 295 61.42 24.23 -11.61
C LYS A 295 62.07 25.48 -12.20
N GLU A 296 61.37 26.61 -12.25
CA GLU A 296 61.95 27.87 -12.74
C GLU A 296 62.96 28.50 -11.76
N ARG A 297 62.88 28.17 -10.48
CA ARG A 297 63.74 28.74 -9.42
C ARG A 297 64.95 27.88 -9.08
N PHE A 298 64.84 26.57 -9.25
CA PHE A 298 65.85 25.59 -8.82
C PHE A 298 66.24 24.58 -9.91
N GLY A 299 65.77 24.76 -11.15
CA GLY A 299 66.11 23.96 -12.32
C GLY A 299 66.89 24.75 -13.36
#